data_AF-A0A1Z8TV22-F1
#
_entry.id   AF-A0A1Z8TV22-F1
#
_cell.length_a   1.000
_cell.length_b   1.000
_cell.length_c   1.000
_cell.angle_alpha   90.00
_cell.angle_beta   90.00
_cell.angle_gamma   90.00
#
_symmetry.space_group_name_H-M   'P 1'
#
loop_
_entity.id
_entity.type
_entity.pdbx_description
1 polymer ?
#
loop_
_entity_poly.entity_id
_entity_poly.type
_entity_poly.pdbx_seq_one_letter_code
_entity_poly.pdbx_strand_id
1 'polypeptide(L)' 'MREPFFERKNRNIFLYNSSNLSPKNHYTAVMMPLVIHPTNQNAIICADLSRAPSVFNHSSDEL' A
#
# COMPACT_ATOMS: atom_id res chain seq x y z
N MET A 1 1.78 12.04 22.61
CA MET A 1 2.09 10.72 22.02
C MET A 1 1.98 10.91 20.51
N ARG A 2 2.99 10.52 19.72
CA ARG A 2 2.96 10.69 18.26
C ARG A 2 2.19 9.52 17.69
N GLU A 3 1.10 9.77 16.95
CA GLU A 3 0.35 8.69 16.31
C GLU A 3 1.24 7.93 15.33
N PRO A 4 1.11 6.59 15.25
CA PRO A 4 1.88 5.80 14.30
C PRO A 4 1.54 6.24 12.87
N PHE A 5 2.57 6.40 12.04
CA PHE A 5 2.44 6.93 10.68
C PHE A 5 1.42 6.13 9.83
N PHE A 6 1.34 4.82 10.05
CA PHE A 6 0.38 3.92 9.42
C PHE A 6 -0.79 3.58 10.33
N GLU A 7 -1.58 4.58 10.69
CA GLU A 7 -2.82 4.36 11.43
C GLU A 7 -3.94 3.96 10.46
N ARG A 8 -4.53 2.77 10.65
CA ARG A 8 -5.59 2.20 9.79
C ARG A 8 -6.78 3.14 9.60
N LYS A 9 -7.08 3.96 10.62
CA LYS A 9 -8.22 4.88 10.61
C LYS A 9 -8.02 6.08 9.68
N ASN A 10 -6.77 6.51 9.50
CA ASN A 10 -6.51 7.76 8.79
C ASN A 10 -6.30 7.56 7.29
N ARG A 11 -6.07 6.32 6.82
CA ARG A 11 -5.83 5.97 5.39
C ARG A 11 -4.90 6.99 4.69
N ASN A 12 -3.94 7.53 5.43
CA ASN A 12 -3.10 8.62 4.95
C ASN A 12 -2.26 8.11 3.80
N ILE A 13 -2.30 8.83 2.67
CA ILE A 13 -1.44 8.55 1.53
C ILE A 13 0.00 8.94 1.85
N PHE A 14 0.95 8.17 1.33
CA PHE A 14 2.37 8.41 1.54
C PHE A 14 3.18 8.08 0.27
N LEU A 15 4.38 8.65 0.17
CA LEU A 15 5.33 8.28 -0.86
C LEU A 15 6.11 7.04 -0.40
N TYR A 16 6.21 6.05 -1.29
CA TYR A 16 6.95 4.82 -1.06
C TYR A 16 8.02 4.66 -2.13
N ASN A 17 9.27 4.52 -1.68
CA ASN A 17 10.42 4.30 -2.55
C ASN A 17 10.95 2.89 -2.32
N SER A 18 11.10 2.12 -3.39
CA SER A 18 11.55 0.73 -3.30
C SER A 18 12.13 0.24 -4.62
N SER A 19 13.20 -0.53 -4.55
CA SER A 19 13.82 -1.19 -5.72
C SER A 19 12.87 -2.13 -6.44
N ASN A 20 11.77 -2.54 -5.80
CA ASN A 20 10.74 -3.39 -6.41
C ASN A 20 9.81 -2.61 -7.37
N LEU A 21 9.87 -1.27 -7.37
CA LEU A 21 9.07 -0.42 -8.25
C LEU A 21 9.78 -0.19 -9.59
N SER A 22 9.02 0.27 -10.59
CA SER A 22 9.59 0.56 -11.91
C SER A 22 10.56 1.75 -11.86
N PRO A 23 11.71 1.68 -12.55
CA PRO A 23 12.61 2.82 -12.71
C PRO A 23 11.98 4.00 -13.45
N LYS A 24 10.91 3.76 -14.25
CA LYS A 24 10.20 4.81 -14.99
C LYS A 24 9.66 5.92 -14.08
N ASN A 25 9.31 5.57 -12.85
CA ASN A 25 8.84 6.50 -11.82
C ASN A 25 9.89 6.70 -10.73
N HIS A 26 11.18 6.58 -11.06
CA HIS A 26 12.29 6.70 -10.10
C HIS A 26 12.11 5.81 -8.86
N TYR A 27 11.64 4.58 -9.06
CA TYR A 27 11.42 3.62 -7.98
C TYR A 27 10.46 4.14 -6.89
N THR A 28 9.53 5.03 -7.26
CA THR A 28 8.65 5.76 -6.33
C THR A 28 7.18 5.56 -6.73
N ALA A 29 6.29 5.44 -5.74
CA ALA A 29 4.85 5.40 -5.92
C ALA A 29 4.09 6.07 -4.77
N VAL A 30 2.86 6.49 -5.03
CA VAL A 30 1.92 6.97 -4.02
C VAL A 30 1.14 5.77 -3.48
N MET A 31 1.27 5.51 -2.18
CA MET A 31 0.69 4.34 -1.52
C MET A 31 -0.36 4.76 -0.48
N MET A 32 -1.34 3.89 -0.24
CA MET A 32 -2.32 4.02 0.85
C MET A 32 -2.37 2.74 1.69
N PRO A 33 -2.25 2.81 3.02
CA PRO A 33 -2.36 1.62 3.87
C PRO A 33 -3.81 1.14 3.92
N LEU A 34 -4.03 -0.16 3.72
CA LEU A 34 -5.35 -0.78 3.78
C LEU A 34 -5.56 -1.52 5.11
N VAL A 35 -4.61 -2.39 5.45
CA VAL A 35 -4.74 -3.30 6.60
C VAL A 35 -3.36 -3.80 7.06
N ILE A 36 -3.25 -4.09 8.35
CA ILE A 36 -2.09 -4.81 8.90
C ILE A 36 -2.16 -6.25 8.40
N HIS A 37 -1.03 -6.82 7.98
CA HIS A 37 -1.00 -8.16 7.44
C HIS A 37 -1.48 -9.19 8.49
N PRO A 38 -2.34 -10.16 8.13
CA PRO A 38 -3.06 -11.00 9.10
C PRO A 38 -2.15 -11.92 9.94
N THR A 39 -1.00 -12.35 9.40
CA THR A 39 -0.05 -13.24 10.10
C THR A 39 1.28 -12.57 10.46
N ASN A 40 1.91 -11.87 9.51
CA ASN A 40 3.12 -11.08 9.75
C ASN A 40 2.83 -9.72 10.40
N GLN A 41 3.01 -9.61 11.72
CA GLN A 41 2.77 -8.37 12.47
C GLN A 41 3.70 -7.20 12.10
N ASN A 42 4.79 -7.46 11.37
CA ASN A 42 5.72 -6.44 10.88
C ASN A 42 5.35 -5.92 9.48
N ALA A 43 4.24 -6.38 8.88
CA ALA A 43 3.85 -6.04 7.53
C ALA A 43 2.50 -5.31 7.46
N ILE A 44 2.37 -4.42 6.48
CA ILE A 44 1.15 -3.70 6.15
C ILE A 44 0.88 -3.89 4.67
N ILE A 45 -0.38 -4.19 4.32
CA ILE A 45 -0.84 -4.26 2.94
C ILE A 45 -1.25 -2.86 2.49
N CYS A 46 -0.62 -2.37 1.43
CA CYS A 46 -0.86 -1.06 0.85
C CYS A 46 -1.38 -1.16 -0.59
N ALA A 47 -2.23 -0.23 -1.00
CA ALA A 47 -2.61 -0.04 -2.39
C ALA A 47 -1.66 0.95 -3.07
N ASP A 48 -1.17 0.59 -4.25
CA ASP A 48 -0.47 1.51 -5.16
C ASP A 48 -1.50 2.35 -5.92
N LEU A 49 -1.61 3.63 -5.53
CA LEU A 49 -2.54 4.58 -6.13
C LEU A 49 -2.05 5.13 -7.47
N SER A 50 -0.82 4.83 -7.89
CA SER A 50 -0.30 5.22 -9.21
C SER A 50 -0.79 4.32 -10.34
N ARG A 51 -1.49 3.24 -10.02
CA ARG A 51 -2.00 2.23 -10.97
C ARG A 51 -3.52 2.16 -10.90
N ALA A 52 -4.15 1.79 -12.02
CA ALA A 52 -5.58 1.56 -12.05
C ALA A 52 -5.96 0.45 -11.06
N PRO A 53 -7.02 0.61 -10.25
CA PRO A 53 -7.35 -0.33 -9.20
C PRO A 53 -8.17 -1.51 -9.76
N SER A 54 -7.66 -2.18 -10.81
CA SER A 54 -8.34 -3.30 -11.46
C SER A 54 -8.58 -4.48 -10.52
N VAL A 55 -7.83 -4.54 -9.41
CA VAL A 55 -7.98 -5.50 -8.31
C VAL A 55 -9.41 -5.57 -7.77
N PHE A 56 -10.18 -4.47 -7.83
CA PHE A 56 -11.57 -4.45 -7.34
C PHE A 56 -12.58 -5.13 -8.29
N ASN A 57 -12.15 -5.53 -9.48
CA ASN A 57 -12.99 -6.25 -10.43
C ASN A 57 -12.95 -7.78 -10.21
N HIS A 58 -12.17 -8.25 -9.24
CA HIS A 58 -11.92 -9.66 -8.97
C HIS A 58 -12.29 -9.99 -7.53
N SER A 59 -12.73 -11.23 -7.29
CA SER A 59 -12.88 -11.76 -5.94
C SER A 59 -11.51 -12.01 -5.30
N SER A 60 -11.46 -12.17 -3.97
CA SER A 60 -10.21 -12.46 -3.27
C SER A 60 -9.53 -13.75 -3.72
N ASP A 61 -10.30 -14.72 -4.21
CA ASP A 61 -9.80 -16.02 -4.66
C ASP A 61 -9.21 -15.96 -6.08
N GLU A 62 -9.51 -14.89 -6.84
CA GLU A 62 -9.05 -14.66 -8.22
C GLU A 62 -7.82 -13.72 -8.30
N LEU A 63 -7.41 -13.12 -7.18
CA LEU A 63 -6.26 -12.23 -7.04
C LEU A 63 -4.97 -12.98 -6.71
#